data_AF-A0A7W0MHV3-F1
#
_entry.id   AF-A0A7W0MHV3-F1
#
_cell.length_a   1.000
_cell.length_b   1.000
_cell.length_c   1.000
_cell.angle_alpha   90.00
_cell.angle_beta   90.00
_cell.angle_gamma   90.00
#
_symmetry.space_group_name_H-M   'P 1'
#
loop_
_entity.id
_entity.type
_entity.pdbx_description
1 polymer ?
#
loop_
_entity_poly.entity_id
_entity_poly.type
_entity_poly.pdbx_seq_one_letter_code
_entity_poly.pdbx_strand_id
1 'polypeptide(L)'
;MARGWESKAVEDQQQEAERRALEASAPAFEQSPEVRARRERLESLRLSRSHTLDQLERATNPAHREMLRRTLTALEAEIEALN
;
A
#
# COMPACT_ATOMS: atom_id res chain seq x y z
N MET A 1 -7.98 -10.25 -29.06
CA MET A 1 -8.02 -9.03 -28.22
C MET A 1 -7.13 -9.24 -27.00
N ALA A 2 -5.81 -9.25 -27.23
CA ALA A 2 -4.82 -9.35 -26.16
C ALA A 2 -4.40 -7.92 -25.79
N ARG A 3 -5.10 -7.33 -24.81
CA ARG A 3 -4.70 -6.06 -24.18
C ARG A 3 -4.25 -6.37 -22.76
N GLY A 4 -3.02 -6.84 -22.66
CA GLY A 4 -2.31 -6.98 -21.41
C GLY A 4 -0.86 -6.67 -21.71
N TRP A 5 -0.35 -5.57 -21.12
CA TRP A 5 1.06 -5.11 -21.05
C TRP A 5 1.31 -3.62 -21.38
N GLU A 6 0.44 -2.71 -20.96
CA GLU A 6 0.79 -1.27 -20.92
C GLU A 6 0.50 -0.60 -19.57
N SER A 7 0.34 -1.38 -18.49
CA SER A 7 0.07 -0.82 -17.15
C SER A 7 1.15 -1.11 -16.12
N LYS A 8 2.33 -1.63 -16.52
CA LYS A 8 3.40 -2.05 -15.60
C LYS A 8 4.61 -1.11 -15.55
N ALA A 9 4.47 0.16 -15.95
CA ALA A 9 5.60 1.09 -15.96
C ALA A 9 5.28 2.54 -15.56
N VAL A 10 4.06 2.82 -15.05
CA VAL A 10 3.63 4.20 -14.73
C VAL A 10 3.41 4.42 -13.22
N GLU A 11 3.17 3.38 -12.42
CA GLU A 11 3.01 3.53 -10.97
C GLU A 11 4.33 3.85 -10.24
N ASP A 12 5.47 3.32 -10.70
CA ASP A 12 6.78 3.59 -10.08
C ASP A 12 7.25 5.04 -10.29
N GLN A 13 6.85 5.69 -11.39
CA GLN A 13 7.23 7.09 -11.67
C GLN A 13 6.40 8.11 -10.90
N GLN A 14 5.14 7.81 -10.58
CA GLN A 14 4.29 8.73 -9.83
C GLN A 14 4.73 8.81 -8.36
N GLN A 15 5.07 7.66 -7.75
CA GLN A 15 5.56 7.62 -6.36
C GLN A 15 6.88 8.39 -6.17
N GLU A 16 7.81 8.30 -7.13
CA GLU A 16 9.07 9.06 -7.10
C GLU A 16 8.85 10.59 -7.17
N ALA A 17 7.92 11.04 -8.01
CA ALA A 17 7.64 12.46 -8.22
C ALA A 17 6.93 13.10 -7.01
N GLU A 18 5.97 12.40 -6.41
CA GLU A 18 5.30 12.87 -5.18
C GLU A 18 6.27 12.88 -3.98
N ARG A 19 7.15 11.88 -3.88
CA ARG A 19 8.16 11.81 -2.81
C ARG A 19 9.11 13.01 -2.83
N ARG A 20 9.60 13.42 -4.00
CA ARG A 20 10.48 14.61 -4.14
C ARG A 20 9.76 15.91 -3.81
N ALA A 21 8.47 16.02 -4.15
CA ALA A 21 7.68 17.21 -3.84
C ALA A 21 7.40 17.35 -2.34
N LEU A 22 7.15 16.24 -1.62
CA LEU A 22 7.00 16.22 -0.17
C LEU A 22 8.33 16.45 0.57
N GLU A 23 9.44 15.88 0.09
CA GLU A 23 10.78 16.04 0.69
C GLU A 23 11.26 17.49 0.73
N ALA A 24 10.89 18.30 -0.27
CA ALA A 24 11.29 19.72 -0.36
C ALA A 24 10.52 20.65 0.60
N SER A 25 9.36 20.21 1.10
CA SER A 25 8.45 21.03 1.93
C SER A 25 8.39 20.58 3.39
N ALA A 26 8.87 19.38 3.70
CA ALA A 26 8.74 18.79 5.03
C ALA A 26 9.75 19.39 6.04
N PRO A 27 9.32 19.72 7.27
CA PRO A 27 10.23 20.19 8.32
C PRO A 27 11.26 19.12 8.66
N ALA A 28 12.48 19.52 9.06
CA ALA A 28 13.63 18.62 9.28
C ALA A 28 13.36 17.43 10.23
N PHE A 29 12.37 17.54 11.13
CA PHE A 29 11.91 16.43 11.98
C PHE A 29 11.25 15.28 11.18
N GLU A 30 10.53 15.59 10.10
CA GLU A 30 9.93 14.60 9.20
C GLU A 30 10.96 13.89 8.31
N GLN A 31 12.19 14.41 8.25
CA GLN A 31 13.29 13.81 7.50
C GLN A 31 14.08 12.78 8.32
N SER A 32 13.72 12.55 9.59
CA SER A 32 14.33 11.50 10.39
C SER A 32 14.16 10.13 9.69
N PRO A 33 15.22 9.31 9.59
CA PRO A 33 15.16 7.97 8.99
C PRO A 33 14.04 7.10 9.58
N GLU A 34 13.75 7.27 10.87
CA GLU A 34 12.69 6.54 11.58
C GLU A 34 11.29 6.94 11.10
N VAL A 35 11.07 8.24 10.87
CA VAL A 35 9.79 8.76 10.36
C VAL A 35 9.57 8.32 8.91
N ARG A 36 10.64 8.31 8.10
CA ARG A 36 10.60 7.81 6.73
C ARG A 36 10.27 6.32 6.68
N ALA A 37 10.98 5.50 7.46
CA ALA A 37 10.74 4.06 7.54
C ALA A 37 9.30 3.74 8.00
N ARG A 38 8.78 4.50 8.97
CA ARG A 38 7.38 4.38 9.42
C ARG A 38 6.39 4.69 8.29
N ARG A 39 6.62 5.78 7.53
CA ARG A 39 5.77 6.15 6.37
C ARG A 39 5.83 5.10 5.28
N GLU A 40 7.01 4.65 4.88
CA GLU A 40 7.19 3.61 3.86
C GLU A 40 6.50 2.30 4.25
N ARG A 41 6.59 1.91 5.52
CA ARG A 41 5.88 0.74 6.06
C ARG A 41 4.36 0.94 6.00
N LEU A 42 3.86 2.11 6.40
CA LEU A 42 2.43 2.43 6.36
C LEU A 42 1.89 2.38 4.93
N GLU A 43 2.61 2.97 3.96
CA GLU A 43 2.24 2.91 2.54
C GLU A 43 2.23 1.48 2.00
N SER A 44 3.23 0.68 2.36
CA SER A 44 3.29 -0.74 1.99
C SER A 44 2.09 -1.53 2.52
N LEU A 45 1.70 -1.28 3.78
CA LEU A 45 0.53 -1.91 4.39
C LEU A 45 -0.78 -1.46 3.74
N ARG A 46 -0.91 -0.16 3.42
CA ARG A 46 -2.08 0.38 2.70
C ARG A 46 -2.23 -0.25 1.33
N LEU A 47 -1.13 -0.42 0.59
CA LEU A 47 -1.13 -1.09 -0.71
C LEU A 47 -1.57 -2.56 -0.56
N SER A 48 -1.02 -3.28 0.42
CA SER A 48 -1.42 -4.67 0.70
C SER A 48 -2.89 -4.80 1.08
N ARG A 49 -3.41 -3.84 1.88
CA ARG A 49 -4.83 -3.76 2.24
C ARG A 49 -5.71 -3.60 1.01
N SER A 50 -5.35 -2.66 0.13
CA SER A 50 -6.07 -2.42 -1.13
C SER A 50 -6.07 -3.66 -2.02
N HIS A 51 -4.92 -4.32 -2.16
CA HIS A 51 -4.82 -5.56 -2.95
C HIS A 51 -5.70 -6.67 -2.37
N THR A 52 -5.68 -6.85 -1.05
CA THR A 52 -6.50 -7.86 -0.35
C THR A 52 -7.99 -7.62 -0.55
N LEU A 53 -8.43 -6.35 -0.57
CA LEU A 53 -9.81 -5.97 -0.86
C LEU A 53 -10.22 -6.33 -2.31
N ASP A 54 -9.40 -6.00 -3.31
CA ASP A 54 -9.67 -6.39 -4.71
C ASP A 54 -9.73 -7.92 -4.88
N GLN A 55 -8.84 -8.65 -4.20
CA GLN A 55 -8.91 -10.11 -4.17
C GLN A 55 -10.20 -10.62 -3.52
N LEU A 56 -10.66 -9.99 -2.44
CA LEU A 56 -11.90 -10.38 -1.74
C LEU A 56 -13.13 -10.13 -2.61
N GLU A 57 -13.15 -9.06 -3.41
CA GLU A 57 -14.23 -8.78 -4.36
C GLU A 57 -14.31 -9.86 -5.45
N ARG A 58 -13.17 -10.32 -5.95
CA ARG A 58 -13.10 -11.34 -7.02
C ARG A 58 -13.22 -12.77 -6.51
N ALA A 59 -12.93 -13.02 -5.23
CA ALA A 59 -12.90 -14.37 -4.67
C ALA A 59 -14.30 -14.97 -4.56
N THR A 60 -14.50 -16.11 -5.22
CA THR A 60 -15.77 -16.87 -5.20
C THR A 60 -15.77 -18.01 -4.17
N ASN A 61 -14.60 -18.56 -3.84
CA ASN A 61 -14.46 -19.66 -2.90
C ASN A 61 -14.64 -19.17 -1.44
N PRO A 62 -15.59 -19.72 -0.66
CA PRO A 62 -15.85 -19.31 0.72
C PRO A 62 -14.63 -19.42 1.65
N ALA A 63 -13.83 -20.48 1.54
CA ALA A 63 -12.65 -20.67 2.38
C ALA A 63 -11.55 -19.64 2.04
N HIS A 64 -11.39 -19.32 0.76
CA HIS A 64 -10.45 -18.29 0.32
C HIS A 64 -10.89 -16.89 0.78
N ARG A 65 -12.20 -16.58 0.68
CA ARG A 65 -12.75 -15.31 1.19
C ARG A 65 -12.51 -15.15 2.68
N GLU A 66 -12.69 -16.22 3.45
CA GLU A 66 -12.45 -16.21 4.90
C GLU A 66 -10.97 -15.96 5.23
N MET A 67 -10.06 -16.59 4.50
CA MET A 67 -8.62 -16.31 4.61
C MET A 67 -8.32 -14.83 4.32
N LEU A 68 -8.83 -14.29 3.21
CA LEU A 68 -8.61 -12.89 2.82
C LEU A 68 -9.16 -11.89 3.86
N ARG A 69 -10.32 -12.19 4.48
CA ARG A 69 -10.86 -11.37 5.57
C ARG A 69 -9.95 -11.33 6.78
N ARG A 70 -9.39 -12.48 7.18
CA ARG A 70 -8.44 -12.55 8.30
C ARG A 70 -7.17 -11.77 8.01
N THR A 71 -6.65 -11.91 6.79
CA THR A 71 -5.50 -11.12 6.32
C THR A 71 -5.81 -9.63 6.36
N LEU A 72 -7.00 -9.23 5.90
CA LEU A 72 -7.43 -7.83 5.92
C LEU A 72 -7.47 -7.27 7.35
N THR A 73 -8.05 -8.00 8.30
CA THR A 73 -8.08 -7.58 9.71
C THR A 73 -6.69 -7.45 10.31
N ALA A 74 -5.77 -8.37 9.99
CA ALA A 74 -4.38 -8.27 10.45
C ALA A 74 -3.69 -7.02 9.89
N LEU A 75 -3.84 -6.74 8.58
CA LEU A 75 -3.28 -5.55 7.94
C LEU A 75 -3.84 -4.26 8.55
N GLU A 76 -5.15 -4.21 8.83
CA GLU A 76 -5.79 -3.06 9.47
C GLU A 76 -5.27 -2.84 10.90
N ALA A 77 -5.06 -3.90 11.67
CA ALA A 77 -4.47 -3.81 13.00
C ALA A 77 -3.02 -3.30 12.97
N GLU A 78 -2.21 -3.75 11.99
CA GLU A 78 -0.85 -3.24 11.81
C GLU A 78 -0.83 -1.76 11.41
N ILE A 79 -1.74 -1.34 10.54
CA ILE A 79 -1.90 0.06 10.14
C ILE A 79 -2.24 0.93 11.35
N GLU A 80 -3.20 0.50 12.17
CA GLU A 80 -3.62 1.24 13.37
C GLU A 80 -2.48 1.33 14.40
N ALA A 81 -1.72 0.24 14.59
CA ALA A 81 -0.56 0.25 15.49
C ALA A 81 0.58 1.17 15.02
N LEU A 82 0.63 1.46 13.71
CA LEU A 82 1.62 2.35 13.10
C LEU A 82 1.12 3.77 12.91
N ASN A 83 -0.12 4.10 13.25
CA ASN A 83 -0.69 5.44 13.20
C ASN A 83 -0.42 6.20 14.51
#